data_AF-A0A3B0CFP9-F1
#
_entry.id   AF-A0A3B0CFP9-F1
#
_cell.length_a   1.000
_cell.length_b   1.000
_cell.length_c   1.000
_cell.angle_alpha   90.00
_cell.angle_beta   90.00
_cell.angle_gamma   90.00
#
_symmetry.space_group_name_H-M   'P 1'
#
loop_
_entity.id
_entity.type
_entity.pdbx_description
1 polymer ?
#
loop_
_entity_poly.entity_id
_entity_poly.type
_entity_poly.pdbx_seq_one_letter_code
_entity_poly.pdbx_strand_id
1 'polypeptide(L)'
;MLLVSASVFYLARYFGAAYWVAVLITAIFTLSYCVIRLKRITLCTVRLYQHFAPDYIRNRCRFEPSCSEYMILAISQYGTFKGIRKGVLRLKRCNSHGGGHDWP
;
A
#
# COMPACT_ATOMS: atom_id res chain seq x y z
N MET A 1 -32.56 -27.70 -26.14
CA MET A 1 -32.49 -27.12 -24.79
C MET A 1 -31.94 -28.07 -23.73
N LEU A 2 -32.46 -29.30 -23.60
CA LEU A 2 -32.05 -30.26 -22.55
C LEU A 2 -30.58 -30.72 -22.59
N LEU A 3 -29.99 -30.84 -23.78
CA LEU A 3 -28.57 -31.21 -23.93
C LEU A 3 -27.61 -30.11 -23.47
N VAL A 4 -27.98 -28.84 -23.69
CA VAL A 4 -27.18 -27.67 -23.28
C VAL A 4 -27.15 -27.56 -21.75
N SER A 5 -28.27 -27.82 -21.07
CA SER A 5 -28.32 -27.82 -19.61
C SER A 5 -27.53 -28.97 -18.97
N ALA A 6 -27.48 -30.14 -19.60
CA ALA A 6 -26.72 -31.30 -19.10
C ALA A 6 -25.21 -31.08 -19.19
N SER A 7 -24.71 -30.52 -20.31
CA SER A 7 -23.29 -30.20 -20.49
C SER A 7 -22.83 -29.08 -19.55
N VAL A 8 -23.67 -28.09 -19.26
CA VAL A 8 -23.38 -27.02 -18.29
C VAL A 8 -23.29 -27.59 -16.87
N PHE A 9 -24.22 -28.48 -16.48
CA PHE A 9 -24.15 -29.18 -15.19
C PHE A 9 -22.93 -30.12 -15.08
N TYR A 10 -22.54 -30.77 -16.18
CA TYR A 10 -21.38 -31.66 -16.21
C TYR A 10 -20.08 -30.89 -16.10
N LEU A 11 -19.93 -29.77 -16.81
CA LEU A 11 -18.80 -28.85 -16.68
C LEU A 11 -18.74 -28.20 -15.29
N ALA A 12 -19.88 -27.82 -14.72
CA ALA A 12 -19.96 -27.29 -13.36
C ALA A 12 -19.57 -28.33 -12.28
N ARG A 13 -19.83 -29.63 -12.51
CA ARG A 13 -19.30 -30.71 -11.66
C ARG A 13 -17.82 -31.04 -11.94
N TYR A 14 -17.36 -30.89 -13.19
CA TYR A 14 -15.98 -31.16 -13.61
C TYR A 14 -15.00 -30.14 -13.04
N PHE A 15 -15.38 -28.86 -13.01
CA PHE A 15 -14.76 -27.84 -12.16
C PHE A 15 -15.22 -28.02 -10.70
N GLY A 16 -14.91 -29.18 -10.11
CA GLY A 16 -15.34 -29.56 -8.77
C GLY A 16 -14.80 -28.62 -7.68
N ALA A 17 -15.18 -28.90 -6.42
CA ALA A 17 -14.75 -28.11 -5.27
C ALA A 17 -13.22 -27.88 -5.22
N ALA A 18 -12.43 -28.86 -5.66
CA ALA A 18 -10.97 -28.76 -5.74
C ALA A 18 -10.47 -27.64 -6.67
N TYR A 19 -11.13 -27.39 -7.81
CA TYR A 19 -10.76 -26.30 -8.72
C TYR A 19 -11.03 -24.94 -8.07
N TRP A 20 -12.22 -24.76 -7.49
CA TRP A 20 -12.57 -23.52 -6.79
C TRP A 20 -11.67 -23.27 -5.58
N VAL A 21 -11.29 -24.31 -4.83
CA VAL A 21 -10.30 -24.23 -3.75
C VAL A 21 -8.94 -23.77 -4.29
N ALA A 22 -8.45 -24.34 -5.39
CA ALA A 22 -7.19 -23.93 -6.01
C ALA A 22 -7.23 -22.47 -6.51
N VAL A 23 -8.34 -22.04 -7.12
CA VAL A 23 -8.54 -20.65 -7.55
C VAL A 23 -8.55 -19.69 -6.36
N LEU A 24 -9.24 -20.03 -5.26
CA LEU A 24 -9.26 -19.20 -4.05
C LEU A 24 -7.87 -19.11 -3.41
N ILE A 25 -7.17 -20.23 -3.30
CA ILE A 25 -5.80 -20.28 -2.75
C ILE A 25 -4.87 -19.38 -3.59
N THR A 26 -4.86 -19.56 -4.91
CA THR A 26 -4.03 -18.75 -5.81
C THR A 26 -4.42 -17.27 -5.79
N ALA A 27 -5.72 -16.95 -5.68
CA ALA A 27 -6.19 -15.57 -5.51
C ALA A 27 -5.69 -14.96 -4.17
N ILE A 28 -5.68 -15.71 -3.08
CA ILE A 28 -5.17 -15.25 -1.78
C ILE A 28 -3.64 -15.03 -1.84
N PHE A 29 -2.90 -15.95 -2.46
CA PHE A 29 -1.45 -15.80 -2.63
C PHE A 29 -1.08 -14.62 -3.53
N THR A 30 -1.79 -14.44 -4.65
CA THR A 30 -1.57 -13.30 -5.54
C THR A 30 -1.93 -11.98 -4.86
N LEU A 31 -3.05 -11.93 -4.14
CA LEU A 31 -3.45 -10.74 -3.37
C LEU A 31 -2.43 -10.39 -2.29
N SER A 32 -1.98 -11.37 -1.51
CA SER A 32 -0.98 -11.15 -0.45
C SER A 32 0.36 -10.68 -1.01
N TYR A 33 0.81 -11.25 -2.13
CA TYR A 33 2.01 -10.80 -2.84
C TYR A 33 1.89 -9.34 -3.32
N CYS A 34 0.75 -8.98 -3.93
CA CYS A 34 0.47 -7.60 -4.34
C CYS A 34 0.54 -6.63 -3.16
N VAL A 35 -0.06 -6.96 -2.02
CA VAL A 35 -0.05 -6.12 -0.81
C VAL A 35 1.36 -5.92 -0.27
N ILE A 36 2.18 -6.97 -0.23
CA ILE A 36 3.57 -6.89 0.25
C ILE A 36 4.42 -5.99 -0.68
N ARG A 37 4.22 -6.10 -2.00
CA ARG A 37 4.98 -5.31 -2.98
C ARG A 37 4.61 -3.82 -2.93
N LEU A 38 3.33 -3.48 -2.68
CA LEU A 38 2.87 -2.09 -2.57
C LEU A 38 3.62 -1.29 -1.50
N LYS A 39 3.92 -1.90 -0.34
CA LYS A 39 4.70 -1.25 0.72
C LYS A 39 6.08 -0.82 0.22
N ARG A 40 6.79 -1.74 -0.45
CA ARG A 40 8.15 -1.48 -0.98
C ARG A 40 8.14 -0.41 -2.06
N ILE A 41 7.18 -0.46 -2.98
CA ILE A 41 7.03 0.54 -4.04
C ILE A 41 6.83 1.93 -3.43
N THR A 42 5.91 2.06 -2.47
CA THR A 42 5.63 3.35 -1.82
C THR A 42 6.85 3.91 -1.09
N LEU A 43 7.56 3.07 -0.32
CA LEU A 43 8.79 3.49 0.35
C LEU A 43 9.88 3.90 -0.65
N CYS A 44 10.00 3.19 -1.77
CA CYS A 44 10.92 3.53 -2.85
C CYS A 44 10.60 4.92 -3.42
N THR A 45 9.32 5.22 -3.70
CA THR A 45 8.90 6.53 -4.20
C THR A 45 9.27 7.67 -3.24
N VAL A 46 9.09 7.48 -1.93
CA VAL A 46 9.46 8.52 -0.95
C VAL A 46 10.97 8.69 -0.87
N ARG A 47 11.75 7.61 -0.93
CA ARG A 47 13.23 7.68 -0.98
C ARG A 47 13.74 8.33 -2.26
N LEU A 48 13.10 8.03 -3.39
CA LEU A 48 13.39 8.64 -4.68
C LEU A 48 13.15 10.15 -4.63
N TYR A 49 12.05 10.56 -4.00
CA TYR A 49 11.81 11.96 -3.68
C TYR A 49 12.90 12.55 -2.78
N GLN A 50 13.30 11.89 -1.68
CA GLN A 50 14.38 12.40 -0.81
C GLN A 50 15.71 12.59 -1.57
N HIS A 51 15.99 11.72 -2.57
CA HIS A 51 17.21 11.78 -3.36
C HIS A 51 17.19 12.88 -4.41
N PHE A 52 16.08 13.06 -5.14
CA PHE A 52 15.99 14.06 -6.22
C PHE A 52 15.46 15.42 -5.77
N ALA A 53 14.79 15.50 -4.62
CA ALA A 53 14.28 16.77 -4.14
C ALA A 53 15.46 17.68 -3.72
N PRO A 54 15.50 18.93 -4.20
CA PRO A 54 16.57 19.85 -3.86
C PRO A 54 16.53 20.26 -2.39
N ASP A 55 17.70 20.59 -1.84
CA ASP A 55 17.88 20.85 -0.40
C ASP A 55 16.98 21.96 0.13
N TYR A 56 16.73 23.01 -0.66
CA TYR A 56 15.84 24.10 -0.25
C TYR A 56 14.39 23.66 -0.03
N ILE A 57 13.93 22.56 -0.63
CA ILE A 57 12.60 21.98 -0.34
C ILE A 57 12.67 21.15 0.93
N ARG A 58 13.71 20.32 1.07
CA ARG A 58 13.90 19.41 2.21
C ARG A 58 14.11 20.16 3.53
N ASN A 59 14.81 21.29 3.50
CA ASN A 59 15.11 22.13 4.65
C ASN A 59 13.93 23.01 5.12
N ARG A 60 12.78 22.95 4.44
CA ARG A 60 11.56 23.68 4.85
C ARG A 60 10.67 22.92 5.84
N CYS A 61 10.90 21.62 6.06
CA CYS A 61 10.09 20.91 7.04
C CYS A 61 10.46 21.42 8.44
N ARG A 62 9.43 21.75 9.22
CA ARG A 62 9.57 22.39 10.55
C ARG A 62 9.54 21.38 11.70
N PHE A 63 9.41 20.11 11.37
CA PHE A 63 9.24 19.04 12.33
C PHE A 63 10.40 18.06 12.25
N GLU A 64 10.72 17.47 13.39
CA GLU A 64 11.73 16.42 13.53
C GLU A 64 11.05 15.10 13.97
N PRO A 65 11.21 14.01 13.22
CA PRO A 65 11.95 13.90 11.97
C PRO A 65 11.23 14.60 10.80
N SER A 66 11.95 14.83 9.70
CA SER A 66 11.38 15.48 8.51
C SER A 66 10.09 14.80 8.02
N CYS A 67 9.25 15.56 7.32
CA CYS A 67 7.93 15.14 6.85
C CYS A 67 8.00 13.89 5.94
N SER A 68 9.05 13.81 5.10
CA SER A 68 9.35 12.63 4.28
C SER A 68 9.82 11.43 5.11
N GLU A 69 10.58 11.66 6.17
CA GLU A 69 11.07 10.59 7.05
C GLU A 69 9.94 10.05 7.93
N TYR A 70 9.10 10.94 8.48
CA TYR A 70 7.85 10.60 9.15
C TYR A 70 6.97 9.71 8.26
N MET A 71 6.85 10.02 6.96
CA MET A 71 6.10 9.21 6.01
C MET A 71 6.67 7.78 5.90
N ILE A 72 8.00 7.64 5.80
CA ILE A 72 8.69 6.34 5.74
C ILE A 72 8.44 5.53 7.02
N LEU A 73 8.59 6.15 8.19
CA LEU A 73 8.37 5.53 9.48
C LEU A 73 6.90 5.13 9.67
N ALA A 74 5.97 6.01 9.34
CA ALA A 74 4.53 5.74 9.43
C ALA A 74 4.09 4.59 8.51
N ILE A 75 4.59 4.53 7.27
CA ILE A 75 4.34 3.40 6.36
C ILE A 75 4.97 2.11 6.88
N SER A 76 6.15 2.20 7.50
CA SER A 76 6.86 1.06 8.05
C SER A 76 6.10 0.42 9.21
N GLN A 77 5.55 1.24 10.11
CA GLN A 77 4.87 0.82 11.33
C GLN A 77 3.38 0.49 11.13
N TYR A 78 2.64 1.31 10.39
CA TYR A 78 1.18 1.18 10.25
C TYR A 78 0.72 0.57 8.92
N GLY A 79 1.66 0.27 8.02
CA GLY A 79 1.38 -0.18 6.66
C GLY A 79 1.05 0.96 5.70
N THR A 80 0.95 0.65 4.40
CA THR A 80 0.89 1.63 3.31
C THR A 80 -0.25 2.64 3.48
N PHE A 81 -1.50 2.19 3.61
CA PHE A 81 -2.66 3.08 3.63
C PHE A 81 -2.72 3.98 4.87
N LYS A 82 -2.55 3.40 6.06
CA LYS A 82 -2.56 4.17 7.33
C LYS A 82 -1.34 5.08 7.44
N GLY A 83 -0.18 4.60 7.00
CA GLY A 83 1.06 5.38 6.96
C GLY A 83 0.95 6.59 6.04
N ILE A 84 0.46 6.41 4.81
CA ILE A 84 0.19 7.51 3.87
C ILE A 84 -0.76 8.52 4.51
N ARG A 85 -1.87 8.06 5.09
CA ARG A 85 -2.84 8.98 5.73
C ARG A 85 -2.18 9.80 6.83
N LYS A 86 -1.42 9.17 7.75
CA LYS A 86 -0.70 9.88 8.82
C LYS A 86 0.30 10.89 8.24
N GLY A 87 1.12 10.49 7.28
CA GLY A 87 2.13 11.37 6.67
C GLY A 87 1.53 12.53 5.86
N VAL A 88 0.42 12.32 5.16
CA VAL A 88 -0.28 13.41 4.43
C VAL A 88 -0.90 14.40 5.40
N LEU A 89 -1.54 13.92 6.47
CA LEU A 89 -2.07 14.80 7.53
C LEU A 89 -0.94 15.60 8.19
N ARG A 90 0.22 14.97 8.39
CA ARG A 90 1.43 15.62 8.90
C ARG A 90 1.91 16.73 7.98
N LEU A 91 1.99 16.46 6.68
CA LEU A 91 2.42 17.42 5.66
C LEU A 91 1.53 18.67 5.67
N LYS A 92 0.21 18.51 5.82
CA LYS A 92 -0.74 19.63 5.94
C LYS A 92 -0.49 20.50 7.18
N ARG A 93 -0.05 19.91 8.30
CA ARG A 93 0.31 20.64 9.53
C ARG A 93 1.67 21.32 9.45
N CYS A 94 2.53 20.94 8.50
CA CYS A 94 3.84 21.54 8.31
C CYS A 94 3.72 22.88 7.57
N ASN A 95 3.37 23.93 8.32
CA ASN A 95 3.24 25.31 7.84
C ASN A 95 3.81 26.30 8.87
N SER A 96 3.66 27.61 8.66
CA SER A 96 4.24 28.67 9.50
C SER A 96 3.93 28.55 11.00
N HIS A 97 2.79 27.97 11.36
CA HIS A 97 2.32 27.85 12.75
C HIS A 97 2.62 26.47 13.36
N GLY A 98 3.25 25.55 12.61
CA GLY A 98 3.59 24.20 13.07
C GLY A 98 5.10 24.00 13.19
N GLY A 99 5.51 23.07 14.06
CA GLY A 99 6.90 22.60 14.17
C GLY A 99 7.13 21.79 15.46
N GLY A 100 8.34 21.25 15.61
CA GLY A 100 8.77 20.51 16.81
C GLY A 100 8.98 19.00 16.61
N HIS A 101 9.05 18.25 17.70
CA HIS A 101 9.29 16.80 17.67
C HIS A 101 7.96 16.03 17.66
N ASP A 102 7.65 15.29 16.59
CA ASP A 102 6.49 14.39 16.54
C ASP A 102 6.80 13.18 15.66
N TRP A 103 6.86 12.01 16.32
CA TRP A 103 7.17 10.69 15.79
C TRP A 103 5.88 9.89 15.56
N PRO A 104 5.82 9.05 14.50
CA PRO A 104 4.58 8.40 14.08
C PRO A 104 4.00 7.37 15.02
#